data_AF-A0A059LI49-F1
#
_entry.id   AF-A0A059LI49-F1
#
_cell.length_a   1.000
_cell.length_b   1.000
_cell.length_c   1.000
_cell.angle_alpha   90.00
_cell.angle_beta   90.00
_cell.angle_gamma   90.00
#
_symmetry.space_group_name_H-M   'P 1'
#
loop_
_entity.id
_entity.type
_entity.pdbx_description
1 polymer ?
#
loop_
_entity_poly.entity_id
_entity_poly.type
_entity_poly.pdbx_seq_one_letter_code
_entity_poly.pdbx_strand_id
1 'polypeptide(L)' 'MKVRSSVKRMCEACRVVRRRGKVFITCKSNAKHKQRQGFHTATSESPVTAAAPVSTGGFSLFGTCSSFGMLAWRQLC' A
#
# COMPACT_ATOMS: atom_id res chain seq x y z
N MET A 1 20.97 0.90 7.57
CA MET A 1 20.11 0.28 6.54
C MET A 1 18.74 0.95 6.60
N LYS A 2 18.32 1.69 5.57
CA LYS A 2 17.00 2.36 5.55
C LYS A 2 16.06 1.64 4.58
N VAL A 3 14.81 1.41 4.97
CA VAL A 3 13.80 0.80 4.09
C VAL A 3 13.11 1.92 3.31
N ARG A 4 13.11 1.83 1.97
CA ARG A 4 12.47 2.78 1.05
C ARG A 4 11.65 1.99 0.04
N SER A 5 10.53 2.56 -0.42
CA SER A 5 9.66 1.93 -1.42
C SER A 5 10.37 1.84 -2.77
N SER A 6 11.05 2.92 -3.17
CA SER A 6 11.91 2.99 -4.34
C SER A 6 13.38 2.98 -3.94
N VAL A 7 14.18 2.22 -4.68
CA VAL A 7 15.59 1.97 -4.38
C VAL A 7 16.42 2.52 -5.54
N LYS A 8 17.19 3.58 -5.28
CA LYS A 8 18.05 4.27 -6.27
C LYS A 8 19.50 4.28 -5.80
N ARG A 9 20.45 4.16 -6.75
CA ARG A 9 21.88 4.26 -6.45
C ARG A 9 22.24 5.72 -6.18
N MET A 10 22.96 5.97 -5.10
CA MET A 10 23.40 7.33 -4.70
C MET A 10 24.88 7.59 -5.01
N CYS A 11 25.67 6.53 -5.25
CA CYS A 11 27.10 6.61 -5.55
C CYS A 11 27.47 5.52 -6.55
N GLU A 12 28.64 5.67 -7.16
CA GLU A 12 29.23 4.69 -8.08
C GLU A 12 29.51 3.35 -7.40
N ALA A 13 29.92 3.36 -6.13
CA ALA A 13 30.18 2.15 -5.36
C ALA A 13 28.91 1.41 -4.88
N CYS A 14 27.71 1.96 -5.09
CA CYS A 14 26.46 1.35 -4.66
C CYS A 14 26.02 0.24 -5.62
N ARG A 15 25.97 -1.00 -5.13
CA ARG A 15 25.55 -2.16 -5.92
C ARG A 15 24.17 -2.64 -5.47
N VAL A 16 23.34 -2.98 -6.46
CA VAL A 16 22.01 -3.57 -6.26
C VAL A 16 22.18 -5.08 -6.16
N VAL A 17 21.80 -5.65 -5.02
CA VAL A 17 21.91 -7.09 -4.75
C VAL A 17 20.54 -7.64 -4.39
N ARG A 18 20.12 -8.73 -5.05
CA ARG A 18 18.89 -9.44 -4.72
C ARG A 18 19.23 -10.60 -3.79
N ARG A 19 18.62 -10.63 -2.60
CA ARG A 19 18.79 -11.72 -1.61
C ARG A 19 17.41 -12.13 -1.11
N ARG A 20 17.11 -13.44 -1.12
CA ARG A 20 15.83 -13.99 -0.60
C ARG A 20 14.59 -13.27 -1.16
N GLY A 21 14.58 -13.00 -2.47
CA GLY A 21 13.48 -12.31 -3.16
C GLY A 21 13.34 -10.80 -2.88
N LYS A 22 14.22 -10.18 -2.10
CA LYS A 22 14.19 -8.73 -1.81
C LYS A 22 15.41 -8.02 -2.39
N VAL A 23 15.22 -6.77 -2.79
CA VAL A 23 16.29 -5.92 -3.35
C VAL A 23 16.96 -5.10 -2.25
N PHE A 24 18.29 -5.13 -2.22
CA PHE A 24 19.15 -4.42 -1.28
C PHE A 24 20.13 -3.53 -2.05
N ILE A 25 20.47 -2.37 -1.50
CA ILE A 25 21.65 -1.61 -1.89
C ILE A 25 22.75 -1.85 -0.85
N THR A 26 23.90 -2.27 -1.34
CA THR A 26 25.12 -2.42 -0.56
C THR A 26 26.16 -1.44 -1.09
N CYS A 27 26.80 -0.69 -0.21
CA CYS A 27 27.90 0.22 -0.55
C CYS A 27 29.11 -0.18 0.29
N LYS A 28 30.29 -0.28 -0.34
CA LYS A 28 31.54 -0.64 0.35
C LYS A 28 32.14 0.53 1.12
N SER A 29 32.09 1.73 0.53
CA SER A 29 32.72 2.93 1.08
C SER A 29 31.90 3.60 2.19
N ASN A 30 30.57 3.53 2.12
CA ASN A 30 29.69 4.29 3.01
C ASN A 30 28.48 3.47 3.49
N ALA A 31 28.37 3.27 4.81
CA ALA A 31 27.26 2.52 5.42
C ALA A 31 25.90 3.27 5.37
N LYS A 32 25.90 4.59 5.17
CA LYS A 32 24.69 5.44 5.08
C LYS A 32 23.82 5.10 3.86
N HIS A 33 24.42 4.62 2.77
CA HIS A 33 23.71 4.28 1.53
C HIS A 33 23.07 2.90 1.52
N LYS A 34 23.15 2.14 2.63
CA LYS A 34 22.57 0.80 2.70
C LYS A 34 21.04 0.90 2.73
N GLN A 35 20.36 0.39 1.71
CA GLN A 35 18.89 0.50 1.56
C GLN A 35 18.21 -0.85 1.32
N ARG A 36 16.96 -1.00 1.78
CA ARG A 36 16.10 -2.18 1.52
C ARG A 36 14.87 -1.71 0.76
N GLN A 37 14.44 -2.47 -0.24
CA GLN A 37 13.13 -2.23 -0.84
C GLN A 37 12.02 -2.68 0.11
N GLY A 38 11.08 -1.77 0.41
CA GLY A 38 9.90 -2.05 1.21
C GLY A 38 9.05 -0.79 1.40
N PHE A 39 7.74 -0.96 1.57
CA PHE A 39 6.85 0.16 1.86
C PHE A 39 7.19 0.74 3.24
N HIS A 40 7.49 2.04 3.29
CA HIS A 40 7.41 2.79 4.53
C HIS A 40 6.00 3.36 4.52
N THR A 41 5.16 2.90 5.44
CA THR A 41 3.83 3.49 5.62
C THR A 41 4.05 4.96 5.91
N ALA A 42 3.54 5.84 5.04
CA ALA A 42 3.45 7.25 5.39
C ALA A 42 2.60 7.32 6.65
N THR A 43 3.13 7.92 7.70
CA THR A 43 2.34 8.32 8.87
C THR A 43 1.13 9.04 8.32
N SER A 44 -0.06 8.46 8.48
CA SER A 44 -1.29 9.23 8.43
C SER A 44 -1.28 10.10 9.68
N GLU A 45 -0.60 11.25 9.60
CA GLU A 45 -0.96 12.36 10.46
C GLU A 45 -2.36 12.77 10.01
N SER A 46 -3.35 12.19 10.67
CA SER A 46 -4.71 12.68 10.64
C SER A 46 -4.65 14.17 10.98
N PRO A 47 -5.06 15.09 10.09
CA PRO A 47 -5.41 16.42 10.56
C PRO A 47 -6.62 16.22 11.49
N VAL A 48 -6.37 16.34 12.79
CA VAL A 48 -7.39 16.63 13.79
C VAL A 48 -7.94 18.02 13.49
N THR A 49 -8.73 18.16 12.43
CA THR A 49 -9.60 19.32 12.27
C THR A 49 -10.90 18.99 12.98
N ALA A 50 -10.89 19.19 14.29
CA ALA A 50 -12.11 19.41 15.06
C ALA A 50 -12.74 20.75 14.65
N ALA A 51 -14.07 20.80 14.70
CA ALA A 51 -15.01 21.89 14.36
C ALA A 51 -15.42 21.93 12.87
N ALA A 52 -16.68 21.80 12.46
CA ALA A 52 -17.96 21.95 13.16
C ALA A 52 -19.12 21.30 12.34
N PRO A 53 -20.32 21.14 12.93
CA PRO A 53 -21.45 20.37 12.38
C PRO A 53 -22.35 21.24 11.50
N VAL A 54 -23.11 20.64 10.57
CA VAL A 54 -24.59 20.75 10.47
C VAL A 54 -25.12 20.09 9.18
N SER A 55 -25.91 19.03 9.40
CA SER A 55 -27.19 18.70 8.76
C SER A 55 -27.49 19.05 7.29
N THR A 56 -28.05 18.01 6.65
CA THR A 56 -29.17 18.02 5.68
C THR A 56 -28.78 17.79 4.22
N GLY A 57 -29.19 16.63 3.71
CA GLY A 57 -29.14 16.33 2.27
C GLY A 57 -29.16 14.83 2.02
N GLY A 58 -30.30 14.19 2.26
CA GLY A 58 -30.52 12.82 1.83
C GLY A 58 -30.39 12.70 0.31
N PHE A 59 -29.60 11.72 -0.12
CA PHE A 59 -29.60 11.25 -1.52
C PHE A 59 -29.94 9.76 -1.52
N SER A 60 -31.22 9.51 -1.25
CA SER A 60 -31.90 8.26 -1.56
C SER A 60 -32.28 8.25 -3.03
N LEU A 61 -31.65 7.39 -3.83
CA LEU A 61 -32.23 6.52 -4.87
C LEU A 61 -31.09 5.97 -5.75
N PHE A 62 -31.32 4.83 -6.40
CA PHE A 62 -30.41 3.96 -7.15
C PHE A 62 -29.64 2.96 -6.28
N GLY A 63 -29.93 1.66 -6.30
CA GLY A 63 -30.84 0.92 -7.15
C GLY A 63 -30.90 -0.53 -6.67
N THR A 64 -32.11 -1.02 -6.48
CA THR A 64 -32.42 -2.44 -6.32
C THR A 64 -31.96 -3.18 -7.58
N CYS A 65 -30.92 -4.00 -7.48
CA CYS A 65 -30.61 -5.05 -8.45
C CYS A 65 -30.31 -6.34 -7.69
N SER A 66 -31.35 -7.05 -7.27
CA SER A 66 -31.27 -8.44 -6.83
C SER A 66 -32.66 -9.05 -6.94
N SER A 67 -32.98 -9.52 -8.14
CA SER A 67 -33.97 -10.55 -8.36
C SER A 67 -33.35 -11.60 -9.26
N PHE A 68 -33.75 -12.85 -9.01
CA PHE A 68 -33.50 -14.08 -9.78
C PHE A 68 -32.21 -14.86 -9.46
N GLY A 69 -32.38 -15.99 -8.77
CA GLY A 69 -31.39 -17.08 -8.81
C GLY A 69 -31.36 -18.09 -7.67
N MET A 70 -32.44 -18.31 -6.92
CA MET A 70 -32.47 -19.23 -5.76
C MET A 70 -32.72 -20.72 -6.09
N LEU A 71 -32.48 -21.22 -7.31
CA LEU A 71 -32.66 -22.65 -7.61
C LEU A 71 -31.69 -23.10 -8.72
N ALA A 72 -30.61 -23.80 -8.35
CA ALA A 72 -29.97 -24.91 -9.12
C ALA A 72 -28.48 -25.09 -8.73
N TRP A 73 -28.21 -25.76 -7.60
CA TRP A 73 -27.24 -26.86 -7.53
C TRP A 73 -27.17 -27.42 -6.11
N ARG A 74 -28.27 -28.07 -5.71
CA ARG A 74 -28.29 -29.03 -4.61
C ARG A 74 -28.73 -30.35 -5.20
N GLN A 75 -27.96 -30.93 -6.12
CA GLN A 75 -28.14 -32.32 -6.54
C GLN A 75 -27.02 -32.78 -7.49
N LEU A 76 -26.49 -33.94 -7.12
CA LEU A 76 -25.79 -34.95 -7.92
C LEU A 76 -24.31 -34.75 -8.27
N CYS A 77 -23.57 -35.81 -7.93
CA CYS A 77 -22.48 -36.44 -8.69
C CYS A 77 -21.24 -35.63 -9.06
#